data_AF-A0A7C7S6G6-F1
#
_entry.id   AF-A0A7C7S6G6-F1
#
_cell.length_a   1.000
_cell.length_b   1.000
_cell.length_c   1.000
_cell.angle_alpha   90.00
_cell.angle_beta   90.00
_cell.angle_gamma   90.00
#
_symmetry.space_group_name_H-M   'P 1'
#
loop_
_entity.id
_entity.type
_entity.pdbx_description
1 polymer ?
#
loop_
_entity_poly.entity_id
_entity_poly.type
_entity_poly.pdbx_seq_one_letter_code
_entity_poly.pdbx_strand_id
1 'polypeptide(L)'
;MDRLPGRLQHYDWGSSTALAALRGVEPSGRPEAELWFGTNRAGSAGSGPGPDGQYLPDGDPDQGGQPGQLDQQAQPDLPYLVKLLAADRPLSLQAHPDARAAADGYLREEEAGLAPDDPTRSFPDPGPKPELLCAITRFEALCGFRPVPEALEVARALDVPAHLLDLLDGAGPDARRHLVGTALSGDGGDGGGRDIAR
;
A
#
# COMPACT_ATOMS: atom_id res chain seq x y z
N MET A 1 -3.83 -1.95 -32.30
CA MET A 1 -3.34 -2.35 -30.97
C MET A 1 -2.32 -1.31 -30.60
N ASP A 2 -2.67 -0.44 -29.67
CA ASP A 2 -1.81 0.67 -29.27
C ASP A 2 -1.01 0.25 -28.03
N ARG A 3 0.27 0.62 -28.00
CA ARG A 3 1.14 0.34 -26.86
C ARG A 3 0.82 1.34 -25.75
N LEU A 4 0.48 0.84 -24.56
CA LEU A 4 0.30 1.67 -23.38
C LEU A 4 1.65 1.92 -22.69
N PRO A 5 2.13 3.18 -22.61
CA PRO A 5 3.30 3.50 -21.80
C PRO A 5 2.93 3.44 -20.31
N GLY A 6 3.73 2.74 -19.51
CA GLY A 6 3.56 2.69 -18.06
C GLY A 6 4.36 3.79 -17.35
N ARG A 7 3.88 4.26 -16.19
CA ARG A 7 4.57 5.23 -15.33
C ARG A 7 5.42 4.49 -14.30
N LEU A 8 6.73 4.75 -14.28
CA LEU A 8 7.64 4.14 -13.32
C LEU A 8 7.54 4.89 -11.97
N GLN A 9 7.79 4.19 -10.87
CA GLN A 9 7.85 4.75 -9.52
C GLN A 9 9.16 4.31 -8.86
N HIS A 10 9.89 5.27 -8.30
CA HIS A 10 11.24 5.07 -7.79
C HIS A 10 11.31 5.01 -6.25
N TYR A 11 10.40 4.27 -5.61
CA TYR A 11 10.42 4.12 -4.15
C TYR A 11 11.63 3.30 -3.67
N ASP A 12 12.19 3.65 -2.51
CA ASP A 12 13.43 3.07 -1.97
C ASP A 12 13.38 1.56 -1.67
N TRP A 13 12.18 0.98 -1.60
CA TRP A 13 11.99 -0.46 -1.43
C TRP A 13 12.07 -1.25 -2.74
N GLY A 14 12.08 -0.55 -3.88
CA GLY A 14 12.05 -1.13 -5.21
C GLY A 14 13.33 -1.83 -5.62
N SER A 15 13.21 -2.77 -6.56
CA SER A 15 14.37 -3.42 -7.15
C SER A 15 15.10 -2.50 -8.11
N SER A 16 16.43 -2.47 -8.06
CA SER A 16 17.22 -1.69 -9.03
C SER A 16 17.30 -2.34 -10.42
N THR A 17 16.87 -3.61 -10.57
CA THR A 17 17.09 -4.36 -11.82
C THR A 17 15.87 -5.10 -12.37
N ALA A 18 14.91 -5.51 -11.53
CA ALA A 18 13.86 -6.43 -11.96
C ALA A 18 12.91 -5.84 -13.04
N LEU A 19 12.46 -4.59 -12.88
CA LEU A 19 11.59 -3.95 -13.88
C LEU A 19 12.34 -3.56 -15.15
N ALA A 20 13.61 -3.17 -15.05
CA ALA A 20 14.48 -2.95 -16.22
C ALA A 20 14.66 -4.23 -17.04
N ALA A 21 14.98 -5.35 -16.37
CA ALA A 21 15.11 -6.66 -17.01
C ALA A 21 13.80 -7.10 -17.68
N LEU A 22 12.66 -6.92 -17.01
CA LEU A 22 11.34 -7.25 -17.56
C LEU A 22 11.00 -6.42 -18.81
N ARG A 23 11.42 -5.15 -18.85
CA ARG A 23 11.23 -4.25 -19.99
C ARG A 23 12.27 -4.43 -21.10
N GLY A 24 13.35 -5.18 -20.84
CA GLY A 24 14.45 -5.37 -21.79
C GLY A 24 15.29 -4.10 -22.00
N VAL A 25 15.46 -3.29 -20.96
CA VAL A 25 16.24 -2.04 -20.98
C VAL A 25 17.34 -2.07 -19.93
N GLU A 26 18.33 -1.18 -20.07
CA GLU A 26 19.33 -0.98 -19.03
C GLU A 26 18.69 -0.40 -17.76
N PRO A 27 19.13 -0.84 -16.56
CA PRO A 27 18.73 -0.25 -15.29
C PRO A 27 18.94 1.26 -15.27
N SER A 28 17.97 2.00 -14.71
CA SER A 28 18.06 3.45 -14.56
C SER A 28 19.11 3.92 -13.54
N GLY A 29 19.69 3.00 -12.76
CA GLY A 29 20.62 3.31 -11.67
C GLY A 29 19.93 3.72 -10.36
N ARG A 30 18.59 3.73 -10.33
CA ARG A 30 17.75 3.98 -9.14
C ARG A 30 16.86 2.77 -8.86
N PRO A 31 16.34 2.60 -7.63
CA PRO A 31 15.28 1.64 -7.34
C PRO A 31 14.07 1.84 -8.27
N GLU A 32 13.51 0.75 -8.78
CA GLU A 32 12.32 0.72 -9.64
C GLU A 32 11.27 -0.15 -8.94
N ALA A 33 10.34 0.49 -8.25
CA ALA A 33 9.43 -0.17 -7.32
C ALA A 33 8.13 -0.62 -7.99
N GLU A 34 7.50 0.27 -8.76
CA GLU A 34 6.23 0.01 -9.42
C GLU A 34 6.23 0.54 -10.86
N LEU A 35 5.57 -0.18 -11.78
CA LEU A 35 5.22 0.31 -13.11
C LEU A 35 3.70 0.32 -13.29
N TRP A 36 3.12 1.51 -13.46
CA TRP A 36 1.67 1.75 -13.41
C TRP A 36 1.04 1.86 -14.79
N PHE A 37 -0.13 1.24 -14.95
CA PHE A 37 -0.99 1.35 -16.12
C PHE A 37 -2.43 1.64 -15.69
N GLY A 38 -2.93 2.85 -15.97
CA GLY A 38 -4.26 3.29 -15.61
C GLY A 38 -4.45 4.79 -15.74
N THR A 39 -5.63 5.30 -15.40
CA THR A 39 -5.99 6.73 -15.53
C THR A 39 -6.06 7.46 -14.18
N ASN A 40 -5.81 6.77 -13.06
CA ASN A 40 -6.04 7.33 -11.72
C ASN A 40 -5.18 8.59 -11.46
N ARG A 41 -5.81 9.68 -11.01
CA ARG A 41 -5.26 11.05 -10.84
C ARG A 41 -3.99 11.17 -9.99
N ALA A 42 -3.72 10.22 -9.09
CA ALA A 42 -2.46 10.18 -8.33
C ALA A 42 -1.25 9.70 -9.15
N GLY A 43 -1.46 9.34 -10.43
CA GLY A 43 -0.42 8.93 -11.36
C GLY A 43 -0.95 8.69 -12.76
N SER A 44 -1.91 9.53 -13.21
CA SER A 44 -2.59 9.35 -14.50
C SER A 44 -1.55 9.39 -15.59
N ALA A 45 -1.57 8.37 -16.47
CA ALA A 45 -0.66 8.21 -17.60
C ALA A 45 -0.36 9.56 -18.26
N GLY A 46 0.86 10.04 -18.03
CA GLY A 46 1.25 11.43 -18.23
C GLY A 46 2.76 11.60 -18.31
N SER A 47 3.47 10.58 -18.80
CA SER A 47 4.90 10.61 -19.13
C SER A 47 5.19 9.38 -20.01
N GLY A 48 4.78 9.47 -21.27
CA GLY A 48 5.22 8.51 -22.30
C GLY A 48 6.64 8.84 -22.78
N PRO A 49 7.29 7.93 -23.52
CA PRO A 49 8.57 8.24 -24.12
C PRO A 49 8.45 9.42 -25.08
N GLY A 50 9.47 10.26 -25.15
CA GLY A 50 9.62 11.21 -26.26
C GLY A 50 9.65 10.47 -27.61
N PRO A 51 9.57 11.20 -28.74
CA PRO A 51 9.60 10.60 -30.09
C PRO A 51 10.79 9.64 -30.33
N ASP A 52 11.84 9.70 -29.51
CA ASP A 52 13.03 8.86 -29.58
C ASP A 52 13.02 7.64 -28.63
N GLY A 53 11.91 7.33 -27.95
CA GLY A 53 11.81 6.14 -27.10
C GLY A 53 12.42 6.27 -25.70
N GLN A 54 12.94 7.45 -25.32
CA GLN A 54 13.51 7.70 -24.00
C GLN A 54 12.43 8.03 -22.97
N TYR A 55 12.48 7.35 -21.82
CA TYR A 55 11.66 7.67 -20.64
C TYR A 55 11.99 9.08 -20.15
N LEU A 56 10.98 9.94 -20.05
CA LEU A 56 11.14 11.23 -19.40
C LEU A 56 11.46 10.99 -17.92
N PRO A 57 12.46 11.69 -17.35
CA PRO A 57 12.73 11.59 -15.92
C PRO A 57 11.48 12.06 -15.16
N ASP A 58 11.07 11.28 -14.15
CA ASP A 58 10.03 11.71 -13.23
C ASP A 58 10.38 13.08 -12.64
N GLY A 59 9.35 13.93 -12.52
CA GLY A 59 9.39 15.04 -11.60
C GLY A 59 9.70 14.50 -10.21
N ASP A 60 10.82 14.94 -9.67
CA ASP A 60 11.26 14.71 -8.31
C ASP A 60 10.11 15.03 -7.33
N PRO A 61 9.64 14.08 -6.50
CA PRO A 61 8.56 14.33 -5.55
C PRO A 61 8.92 15.42 -4.52
N ASP A 62 10.21 15.68 -4.29
CA ASP A 62 10.68 16.76 -3.43
C ASP A 62 10.74 18.14 -4.15
N GLN A 63 10.49 18.20 -5.46
CA GLN A 63 10.52 19.45 -6.24
C GLN A 63 9.18 19.87 -6.85
N GLY A 64 8.04 19.49 -6.24
CA GLY A 64 6.73 20.07 -6.56
C GLY A 64 6.38 20.05 -8.06
N GLY A 65 6.92 19.08 -8.80
CA GLY A 65 6.79 19.00 -10.24
C GLY A 65 5.34 18.71 -10.63
N GLN A 66 4.68 19.68 -11.24
CA GLN A 66 3.33 19.53 -11.80
C GLN A 66 3.27 18.30 -12.72
N PRO A 67 2.30 17.38 -12.54
CA PRO A 67 2.06 16.30 -13.48
C PRO A 67 1.84 16.86 -14.89
N GLY A 68 2.56 16.32 -15.88
CA GLY A 68 2.45 16.74 -17.27
C GLY A 68 0.98 16.75 -17.72
N GLN A 69 0.51 17.92 -18.16
CA GLN A 69 -0.81 18.11 -18.76
C GLN A 69 -0.88 17.33 -20.08
N LEU A 70 -1.28 16.06 -20.03
CA LEU A 70 -1.90 15.41 -21.18
C LEU A 70 -3.39 15.79 -21.19
N ASP A 71 -3.88 16.10 -22.38
CA ASP A 71 -5.19 16.74 -22.65
C ASP A 71 -6.34 16.19 -21.78
N GLN A 72 -6.91 17.08 -20.98
CA GLN A 72 -7.94 16.82 -19.96
C GLN A 72 -9.33 16.49 -20.53
N GLN A 73 -9.43 16.14 -21.81
CA GLN A 73 -10.71 15.94 -22.49
C GLN A 73 -11.02 14.46 -22.71
N ALA A 74 -11.91 13.96 -21.84
CA ALA A 74 -12.88 12.91 -22.12
C ALA A 74 -12.39 11.44 -22.23
N GLN A 75 -11.46 11.01 -21.37
CA GLN A 75 -11.30 9.57 -21.13
C GLN A 75 -11.93 9.19 -19.78
N PRO A 76 -12.89 8.23 -19.77
CA PRO A 76 -13.49 7.77 -18.52
C PRO A 76 -12.42 7.12 -17.65
N ASP A 77 -12.49 7.40 -16.35
CA ASP A 77 -11.60 6.76 -15.39
C ASP A 77 -11.78 5.24 -15.44
N LEU A 78 -10.66 4.53 -15.63
CA LEU A 78 -10.67 3.09 -15.51
C LEU A 78 -10.96 2.72 -14.06
N PRO A 79 -11.86 1.75 -13.79
CA PRO A 79 -12.20 1.34 -12.44
C PRO A 79 -11.10 0.50 -11.77
N TYR A 80 -9.90 0.45 -12.35
CA TYR A 80 -8.76 -0.31 -11.87
C TYR A 80 -7.44 0.38 -12.25
N LEU A 81 -6.40 0.07 -11.45
CA LEU A 81 -5.01 0.41 -11.73
C LEU A 81 -4.22 -0.89 -11.79
N VAL A 82 -3.52 -1.14 -12.90
CA VAL A 82 -2.62 -2.29 -13.01
C VAL A 82 -1.22 -1.84 -12.64
N LYS A 83 -0.54 -2.63 -11.82
CA LYS A 83 0.84 -2.39 -11.41
C LYS A 83 1.70 -3.63 -11.66
N LEU A 84 2.92 -3.43 -12.11
CA LEU A 84 4.00 -4.40 -11.94
C LEU A 84 4.83 -3.95 -10.76
N LEU A 85 4.97 -4.81 -9.75
CA LEU A 85 5.64 -4.51 -8.49
C LEU A 85 6.95 -5.29 -8.40
N ALA A 86 8.05 -4.63 -8.07
CA ALA A 86 9.35 -5.26 -7.86
C ALA A 86 9.92 -4.85 -6.51
N ALA A 87 9.70 -5.69 -5.50
CA ALA A 87 10.10 -5.42 -4.13
C ALA A 87 11.41 -6.14 -3.76
N ASP A 88 12.44 -5.37 -3.44
CA ASP A 88 13.70 -5.88 -2.87
C ASP A 88 13.73 -5.71 -1.34
N ARG A 89 12.82 -4.92 -0.78
CA ARG A 89 12.63 -4.75 0.67
C ARG A 89 11.19 -5.07 1.07
N PRO A 90 10.97 -5.62 2.29
CA PRO A 90 9.62 -5.81 2.81
C PRO A 90 8.85 -4.49 2.88
N LEU A 91 7.57 -4.54 2.51
CA LEU A 91 6.65 -3.40 2.60
C LEU A 91 5.94 -3.40 3.97
N SER A 92 5.37 -2.25 4.32
CA SER A 92 4.53 -2.12 5.51
C SER A 92 3.32 -3.06 5.45
N LEU A 93 2.87 -3.53 6.61
CA LEU A 93 1.58 -4.21 6.73
C LEU A 93 0.45 -3.22 6.39
N GLN A 94 -0.52 -3.68 5.61
CA GLN A 94 -1.65 -2.87 5.16
C GLN A 94 -2.96 -3.57 5.52
N ALA A 95 -3.98 -2.75 5.80
CA ALA A 95 -5.35 -3.19 5.95
C ALA A 95 -6.25 -2.21 5.20
N HIS A 96 -7.14 -2.74 4.35
CA HIS A 96 -8.14 -1.92 3.67
C HIS A 96 -9.44 -1.96 4.45
N PRO A 97 -10.06 -0.79 4.72
CA PRO A 97 -11.38 -0.75 5.32
C PRO A 97 -12.41 -1.38 4.37
N ASP A 98 -13.50 -1.89 4.94
CA ASP A 98 -14.69 -2.19 4.15
C ASP A 98 -15.33 -0.90 3.60
N ALA A 99 -16.32 -1.05 2.70
CA ALA A 99 -16.93 0.10 2.03
C ALA A 99 -17.53 1.13 3.00
N ARG A 100 -18.09 0.67 4.13
CA ARG A 100 -18.70 1.57 5.11
C ARG A 100 -17.61 2.31 5.90
N ALA A 101 -16.62 1.58 6.40
CA ALA A 101 -15.51 2.16 7.14
C ALA A 101 -14.68 3.12 6.28
N ALA A 102 -14.54 2.86 4.98
CA ALA A 102 -13.88 3.76 4.03
C ALA A 102 -14.64 5.10 3.91
N ALA A 103 -15.95 5.04 3.66
CA ALA A 103 -16.80 6.22 3.55
C ALA A 103 -16.86 7.03 4.85
N ASP A 104 -17.06 6.36 5.99
CA ASP A 104 -17.11 6.99 7.31
C ASP A 104 -15.75 7.62 7.68
N GLY A 105 -14.63 6.98 7.30
CA GLY A 105 -13.29 7.51 7.52
C GLY A 105 -12.98 8.73 6.65
N TYR A 106 -13.31 8.66 5.36
CA TYR A 106 -13.14 9.77 4.42
C TYR A 106 -13.89 11.02 4.90
N LEU A 107 -15.17 10.88 5.26
CA LEU A 107 -15.98 12.00 5.75
C LEU A 107 -15.39 12.65 7.00
N ARG A 108 -14.93 11.85 7.97
CA ARG A 108 -14.30 12.39 9.19
C ARG A 108 -13.04 13.20 8.89
N GLU A 109 -12.21 12.76 7.96
CA GLU A 109 -10.98 13.47 7.58
C GLU A 109 -11.27 14.76 6.79
N GLU A 110 -12.31 14.75 5.94
CA GLU A 110 -12.79 15.96 5.25
C GLU A 110 -13.36 16.99 6.22
N GLU A 111 -14.16 16.56 7.19
CA GLU A 111 -14.72 17.44 8.24
C GLU A 111 -13.62 18.02 9.14
N ALA A 112 -12.54 17.29 9.34
CA ALA A 112 -11.34 17.76 10.03
C ALA A 112 -10.49 18.73 9.17
N GLY A 113 -10.79 18.86 7.88
CA GLY A 113 -10.10 19.76 6.96
C GLY A 113 -8.70 19.28 6.55
N LEU A 114 -8.43 17.97 6.60
CA LEU A 114 -7.14 17.43 6.17
C LEU A 114 -6.94 17.66 4.66
N ALA A 115 -5.77 18.18 4.29
CA ALA A 115 -5.42 18.33 2.88
C ALA A 115 -5.34 16.96 2.19
N PRO A 116 -5.60 16.86 0.86
CA PRO A 116 -5.50 15.59 0.13
C PRO A 116 -4.13 14.92 0.20
N ASP A 117 -3.07 15.70 0.36
CA ASP A 117 -1.67 15.27 0.47
C ASP A 117 -1.14 15.31 1.92
N ASP A 118 -2.02 15.49 2.90
CA ASP A 118 -1.63 15.46 4.31
C ASP A 118 -1.04 14.08 4.67
N PRO A 119 0.19 14.01 5.22
CA PRO A 119 0.85 12.73 5.50
C PRO A 119 0.16 11.91 6.59
N THR A 120 -0.76 12.51 7.36
CA THR A 120 -1.57 11.83 8.38
C THR A 120 -2.90 11.30 7.84
N ARG A 121 -3.25 11.63 6.59
CA ARG A 121 -4.49 11.20 5.95
C ARG A 121 -4.48 9.69 5.69
N SER A 122 -5.44 8.98 6.26
CA SER A 122 -5.57 7.52 6.16
C SER A 122 -6.68 7.09 5.21
N PHE A 123 -7.66 7.96 4.94
CA PHE A 123 -8.80 7.72 4.07
C PHE A 123 -8.79 8.73 2.91
N PRO A 124 -7.97 8.49 1.88
CA PRO A 124 -7.84 9.39 0.73
C PRO A 124 -9.05 9.35 -0.23
N ASP A 125 -9.90 8.33 -0.14
CA ASP A 125 -11.13 8.20 -0.94
C ASP A 125 -12.20 7.39 -0.17
N PRO A 126 -13.49 7.52 -0.52
CA PRO A 126 -14.59 6.87 0.21
C PRO A 126 -14.84 5.41 -0.23
N GLY A 127 -14.05 4.88 -1.16
CA GLY A 127 -14.29 3.57 -1.77
C GLY A 127 -13.53 2.43 -1.07
N PRO A 128 -14.07 1.19 -1.10
CA PRO A 128 -13.26 0.03 -0.76
C PRO A 128 -12.15 -0.17 -1.82
N LYS A 129 -11.03 -0.75 -1.40
CA LYS A 129 -9.86 -1.05 -2.27
C LYS A 129 -9.64 -2.56 -2.36
N PRO A 130 -10.43 -3.29 -3.15
CA PRO A 130 -10.14 -4.69 -3.41
C PRO A 130 -8.87 -4.78 -4.26
N GLU A 131 -7.94 -5.64 -3.86
CA GLU A 131 -6.68 -5.87 -4.56
C GLU A 131 -6.55 -7.34 -4.99
N LEU A 132 -5.87 -7.55 -6.11
CA LEU A 132 -5.50 -8.88 -6.60
C LEU A 132 -4.00 -8.91 -6.87
N LEU A 133 -3.31 -9.85 -6.25
CA LEU A 133 -1.88 -10.06 -6.46
C LEU A 133 -1.66 -11.31 -7.32
N CYS A 134 -0.90 -11.15 -8.40
CA CYS A 134 -0.50 -12.23 -9.30
C CYS A 134 1.04 -12.31 -9.31
N ALA A 135 1.58 -13.44 -8.84
CA ALA A 135 3.02 -13.64 -8.79
C ALA A 135 3.59 -13.95 -10.18
N ILE A 136 4.49 -13.09 -10.67
CA ILE A 136 5.22 -13.29 -11.94
C ILE A 136 6.51 -14.08 -11.71
N THR A 137 7.15 -13.84 -10.57
CA THR A 137 8.30 -14.60 -10.05
C THR A 137 7.91 -15.19 -8.70
N ARG A 138 8.83 -15.90 -8.02
CA ARG A 138 8.61 -16.28 -6.62
C ARG A 138 8.33 -15.01 -5.80
N PHE A 139 7.20 -15.00 -5.11
CA PHE A 139 6.73 -13.87 -4.32
C PHE A 139 6.32 -14.34 -2.93
N GLU A 140 6.72 -13.60 -1.90
CA GLU A 140 6.37 -13.89 -0.51
C GLU A 140 5.46 -12.77 0.02
N ALA A 141 4.34 -13.15 0.62
CA ALA A 141 3.32 -12.22 1.09
C ALA A 141 2.72 -12.70 2.41
N LEU A 142 2.31 -11.75 3.25
CA LEU A 142 1.43 -12.01 4.40
C LEU A 142 0.00 -11.62 3.99
N CYS A 143 -0.95 -12.55 4.15
CA CYS A 143 -2.34 -12.32 3.79
C CYS A 143 -3.27 -12.97 4.81
N GLY A 144 -4.09 -12.15 5.47
CA GLY A 144 -5.03 -12.59 6.47
C GLY A 144 -4.39 -13.17 7.74
N PHE A 145 -5.24 -13.67 8.61
CA PHE A 145 -4.82 -14.29 9.87
C PHE A 145 -4.89 -15.81 9.78
N ARG A 146 -3.87 -16.47 10.36
CA ARG A 146 -3.87 -17.92 10.57
C ARG A 146 -5.03 -18.34 11.50
N PRO A 147 -5.53 -19.59 11.39
CA PRO A 147 -6.38 -20.20 12.40
C PRO A 147 -5.73 -20.08 13.79
N VAL A 148 -6.54 -19.90 14.84
CA VAL A 148 -6.04 -19.66 16.20
C VAL A 148 -5.05 -20.75 16.67
N PRO A 149 -5.30 -22.05 16.47
CA PRO A 149 -4.34 -23.08 16.88
C PRO A 149 -2.96 -22.95 16.22
N GLU A 150 -2.92 -22.68 14.91
CA GLU A 150 -1.67 -22.47 14.17
C GLU A 150 -0.97 -21.17 14.59
N ALA A 151 -1.74 -20.11 14.84
CA ALA A 151 -1.19 -18.84 15.32
C ALA A 151 -0.50 -19.02 16.68
N LEU A 152 -1.12 -19.76 17.60
CA LEU A 152 -0.56 -20.07 18.92
C LEU A 152 0.69 -20.96 18.83
N GLU A 153 0.71 -21.94 17.93
CA GLU A 153 1.90 -22.77 17.68
C GLU A 153 3.09 -21.92 17.23
N VAL A 154 2.90 -21.10 16.20
CA VAL A 154 3.94 -20.21 15.68
C VAL A 154 4.37 -19.18 16.74
N ALA A 155 3.42 -18.59 17.45
CA ALA A 155 3.72 -17.57 18.44
C ALA A 155 4.51 -18.12 19.63
N ARG A 156 4.23 -19.35 20.08
CA ARG A 156 5.05 -20.06 21.08
C ARG A 156 6.45 -20.36 20.55
N ALA A 157 6.57 -20.79 19.29
CA ALA A 157 7.87 -21.07 18.67
C ALA A 157 8.73 -19.81 18.48
N LEU A 158 8.11 -18.62 18.44
CA LEU A 158 8.77 -17.32 18.35
C LEU A 158 8.93 -16.61 19.71
N ASP A 159 8.66 -17.30 20.82
CA ASP A 159 8.72 -16.76 22.18
C ASP A 159 7.90 -15.47 22.37
N VAL A 160 6.75 -15.36 21.70
CA VAL A 160 5.83 -14.23 21.87
C VAL A 160 5.34 -14.18 23.33
N PRO A 161 5.32 -13.02 23.99
CA PRO A 161 4.92 -12.90 25.39
C PRO A 161 3.57 -13.54 25.69
N ALA A 162 3.52 -14.35 26.76
CA ALA A 162 2.32 -15.12 27.13
C ALA A 162 1.05 -14.26 27.26
N HIS A 163 1.17 -13.04 27.80
CA HIS A 163 0.03 -12.13 27.95
C HIS A 163 -0.63 -11.75 26.62
N LEU A 164 0.10 -11.76 25.50
CA LEU A 164 -0.47 -11.57 24.16
C LEU A 164 -1.16 -12.84 23.67
N LEU A 165 -0.63 -14.01 24.01
CA LEU A 165 -1.24 -15.31 23.63
C LEU A 165 -2.59 -15.51 24.34
N ASP A 166 -2.67 -15.10 25.61
CA ASP A 166 -3.90 -15.20 26.42
C ASP A 166 -5.08 -14.43 25.79
N LEU A 167 -4.80 -13.37 25.01
CA LEU A 167 -5.82 -12.61 24.28
C LEU A 167 -6.49 -13.42 23.16
N LEU A 168 -5.78 -14.40 22.59
CA LEU A 168 -6.32 -15.28 21.55
C LEU A 168 -7.21 -16.38 22.11
N ASP A 169 -6.93 -16.86 23.32
CA ASP A 169 -7.65 -17.97 23.95
C ASP A 169 -8.99 -17.54 24.59
N GLY A 170 -9.20 -16.24 24.86
CA GLY A 170 -10.31 -15.77 25.70
C GLY A 170 -11.45 -14.95 25.04
N ALA A 171 -11.34 -14.47 23.80
CA ALA A 171 -11.99 -13.19 23.46
C ALA A 171 -13.00 -13.19 22.28
N GLY A 172 -13.73 -14.27 22.04
CA GLY A 172 -14.86 -14.27 21.10
C GLY A 172 -14.50 -13.72 19.70
N PRO A 173 -15.44 -13.07 18.98
CA PRO A 173 -15.17 -12.59 17.61
C PRO A 173 -14.10 -11.49 17.52
N ASP A 174 -13.81 -10.78 18.62
CA ASP A 174 -12.92 -9.61 18.63
C ASP A 174 -11.49 -9.91 19.11
N ALA A 175 -11.16 -11.16 19.44
CA ALA A 175 -9.86 -11.56 19.99
C ALA A 175 -8.67 -11.03 19.17
N ARG A 176 -8.75 -11.18 17.84
CA ARG A 176 -7.69 -10.74 16.92
C ARG A 176 -7.51 -9.22 16.90
N ARG A 177 -8.62 -8.47 16.99
CA ARG A 177 -8.58 -7.00 17.04
C ARG A 177 -7.86 -6.53 18.29
N HIS A 178 -8.19 -7.11 19.45
CA HIS A 178 -7.54 -6.77 20.72
C HIS A 178 -6.05 -7.11 20.69
N LEU A 179 -5.69 -8.32 20.23
CA LEU A 179 -4.30 -8.73 20.08
C LEU A 179 -3.50 -7.73 19.25
N VAL A 180 -3.98 -7.40 18.04
CA VAL A 180 -3.27 -6.49 17.13
C VAL A 180 -3.16 -5.10 17.74
N GLY A 181 -4.24 -4.59 18.36
CA GLY A 181 -4.21 -3.32 19.07
C GLY A 181 -3.16 -3.28 20.17
N THR A 182 -3.14 -4.26 21.06
CA THR A 182 -2.16 -4.34 22.16
C THR A 182 -0.73 -4.48 21.63
N ALA A 183 -0.50 -5.32 20.62
CA ALA A 183 0.82 -5.53 20.04
C ALA A 183 1.38 -4.26 19.37
N LEU A 184 0.53 -3.50 18.66
CA LEU A 184 0.96 -2.28 17.95
C LEU A 184 1.09 -1.06 18.88
N SER A 185 0.34 -1.00 19.98
CA SER A 185 0.46 0.08 20.97
C SER A 185 1.76 0.00 21.78
N GLY A 186 2.43 -1.15 21.79
CA GLY A 186 3.65 -1.35 22.59
C GLY A 186 3.40 -1.46 24.09
N ASP A 187 2.14 -1.58 24.53
CA ASP A 187 1.76 -1.82 25.92
C ASP A 187 2.11 -3.26 26.30
N GLY A 188 3.41 -3.48 26.51
CA GLY A 188 3.94 -4.65 27.18
C GLY A 188 3.66 -4.53 28.68
N GLY A 189 2.47 -4.95 29.10
CA GLY A 189 2.12 -5.31 30.47
C GLY A 189 2.90 -4.65 31.60
N ASP A 190 2.77 -3.33 31.78
CA ASP A 190 2.94 -2.73 33.10
C ASP A 190 1.65 -2.00 33.48
N GLY A 191 1.12 -2.38 34.64
CA GLY A 191 -0.26 -2.09 35.05
C GLY A 191 -0.49 -0.60 35.26
N GLY A 192 -1.17 0.05 34.32
CA GLY A 192 -1.65 1.42 34.49
C GLY A 192 -2.78 1.71 33.52
N GLY A 193 -4.01 1.40 33.94
CA GLY A 193 -5.21 1.62 33.13
C GLY A 193 -5.25 3.02 32.50
N ARG A 194 -5.38 3.05 31.18
CA ARG A 194 -5.96 4.17 30.47
C ARG A 194 -7.15 3.66 29.68
N ASP A 195 -8.33 4.04 30.17
CA ASP A 195 -9.57 4.01 29.41
C ASP A 195 -9.34 4.67 28.05
N ILE A 196 -9.48 3.90 26.98
CA ILE A 196 -9.62 4.47 25.64
C ILE A 196 -11.11 4.51 25.32
N ALA A 197 -11.76 5.54 25.84
CA ALA A 197 -13.04 6.03 25.38
C ALA A 197 -12.84 7.46 24.87
N ARG A 198 -12.68 7.60 23.55
CA ARG A 198 -13.23 8.63 22.65
C ARG A 198 -12.50 8.65 21.32
#